data_AF-A0AA40DM79-F1
#
_entry.id   AF-A0AA40DM79-F1
#
_cell.length_a   1.000
_cell.length_b   1.000
_cell.length_c   1.000
_cell.angle_alpha   90.00
_cell.angle_beta   90.00
_cell.angle_gamma   90.00
#
_symmetry.space_group_name_H-M   'P 1'
#
loop_
_entity.id
_entity.type
_entity.pdbx_description
1 polymer ?
#
loop_
_entity_poly.entity_id
_entity_poly.type
_entity_poly.pdbx_seq_one_letter_code
_entity_poly.pdbx_strand_id
1 'polypeptide(L)'
;AVGRGCFVVKGLRLDQNNILQERGFEAATVEEEYSGYTGNEGVSATHLYRVTALVLVRRDLVPDFLNRPCYEENEQLRMAYFARLSLQKDCPPSLVEALSRLCDKAWEKKKEMPPWKQFPTSIDGPVMSDILKAFILHGRLASFEEAACYQHDLPLDFFVWAQKWWEDQNSDERFKSIQSGISKAISQYGSFMLRFTGIVKFAPRTAQTKSEAVNDWALAMIDSALRALAAKSPGRDMAKTVVFILKYVENKPSFLSDQLVEILHPSQQSATFFISILKEIHEEGQKGSLPATMWTRLYRTIAESFISLTDFAKAENGLTPLTGYDNRPVYMRGKDDKHGLDVDEMIEFLSHLIELGPGKDENETDLATAFLFKLIANGPRVPAMEFEPIWLPFLNGLLDVLQKTPDTRRHALYQELFSVILRSYITNYVGRPPAATGSLVRPSVRQCPNQWQDCVALNRFLKDTTQSVWRFPAAEPRRKHLIKQMQAVLMDAKTEIEREKTPFTLVVIKTFVKEGDKKAAWERRKATAVSEIKRFDQNQLQKMLGDGFEAIVSADVEKILRGPRSSSAVVVPPTATGQKRKAERQSVDFS
;
A
#
# COMPACT_ATOMS: atom_id res chain seq x y z
N ALA A 1 -17.26 -36.98 -21.34
CA ALA A 1 -16.39 -37.66 -22.33
C ALA A 1 -16.86 -37.27 -23.74
N VAL A 2 -16.10 -36.45 -24.47
CA VAL A 2 -16.44 -36.07 -25.85
C VAL A 2 -15.77 -37.07 -26.78
N GLY A 3 -16.52 -38.07 -27.23
CA GLY A 3 -16.03 -39.09 -28.14
C GLY A 3 -15.58 -38.48 -29.46
N ARG A 4 -14.37 -38.80 -29.92
CA ARG A 4 -13.96 -38.61 -31.32
C ARG A 4 -14.97 -39.36 -32.18
N GLY A 5 -15.73 -38.64 -33.01
CA GLY A 5 -16.67 -39.27 -33.94
C GLY A 5 -15.92 -40.25 -34.85
N CYS A 6 -16.22 -41.54 -34.74
CA CYS A 6 -15.76 -42.52 -35.71
C CYS A 6 -16.58 -42.38 -36.99
N PHE A 7 -15.92 -42.46 -38.14
CA PHE A 7 -16.59 -42.54 -39.43
C PHE A 7 -17.31 -43.89 -39.51
N VAL A 8 -18.64 -43.88 -39.44
CA VAL A 8 -19.45 -45.12 -39.40
C VAL A 8 -19.84 -45.57 -40.81
N VAL A 9 -20.35 -44.66 -41.65
CA VAL A 9 -20.75 -44.97 -43.03
C VAL A 9 -20.89 -43.69 -43.85
N LYS A 10 -20.71 -43.78 -45.18
CA LYS A 10 -20.97 -42.69 -46.14
C LYS A 10 -21.88 -43.20 -47.25
N GLY A 11 -22.84 -42.38 -47.67
CA GLY A 11 -23.78 -42.73 -48.74
C GLY A 11 -24.94 -43.63 -48.30
N LEU A 12 -25.24 -43.70 -47.00
CA LEU A 12 -26.41 -44.43 -46.50
C LEU A 12 -27.68 -43.76 -47.03
N ARG A 13 -28.47 -44.51 -47.81
CA ARG A 13 -29.82 -44.08 -48.21
C ARG A 13 -30.75 -44.29 -47.02
N LEU A 14 -31.15 -43.20 -46.40
CA LEU A 14 -32.20 -43.19 -45.38
C LEU A 14 -33.53 -42.87 -46.08
N ASP A 15 -34.53 -43.71 -45.90
CA ASP A 15 -35.91 -43.45 -46.34
C ASP A 15 -36.79 -42.99 -45.17
N GLN A 16 -38.04 -42.65 -45.47
CA GLN A 16 -39.02 -42.17 -44.48
C GLN A 16 -39.26 -43.17 -43.34
N ASN A 17 -39.07 -44.47 -43.57
CA ASN A 17 -39.23 -45.50 -42.54
C ASN A 17 -38.02 -45.58 -41.59
N ASN A 18 -36.90 -44.94 -41.94
CA ASN A 18 -35.71 -44.83 -41.08
C ASN A 18 -35.72 -43.57 -40.20
N ILE A 19 -36.68 -42.67 -40.39
CA ILE A 19 -36.72 -41.35 -39.75
C ILE A 19 -38.01 -41.27 -38.93
N LEU A 20 -37.88 -41.53 -37.63
CA LEU A 20 -38.91 -41.53 -36.57
C LEU A 20 -39.89 -42.71 -36.59
N GLN A 21 -39.66 -43.67 -35.69
CA GLN A 21 -40.73 -44.55 -35.21
C GLN A 21 -41.63 -43.73 -34.26
N GLU A 22 -42.86 -43.42 -34.67
CA GLU A 22 -43.87 -42.68 -33.89
C GLU A 22 -44.11 -43.25 -32.47
N ARG A 23 -43.78 -44.53 -32.27
CA ARG A 23 -43.98 -45.30 -31.04
C ARG A 23 -42.76 -46.13 -30.65
N GLY A 24 -41.54 -45.67 -30.99
CA GLY A 24 -40.29 -46.44 -30.78
C GLY A 24 -39.99 -46.81 -29.33
N PHE A 25 -40.72 -46.24 -28.37
CA PHE A 25 -40.55 -46.49 -26.93
C PHE A 25 -41.69 -47.29 -26.30
N GLU A 26 -42.77 -47.62 -27.02
CA GLU A 26 -43.90 -48.41 -26.49
C GLU A 26 -43.51 -49.87 -26.17
N ALA A 27 -42.41 -50.37 -26.73
CA ALA A 27 -41.92 -51.75 -26.55
C ALA A 27 -40.69 -51.87 -25.63
N ALA A 28 -40.27 -50.79 -24.95
CA ALA A 28 -39.12 -50.85 -24.04
C ALA A 28 -39.47 -51.70 -22.81
N THR A 29 -38.87 -52.88 -22.70
CA THR A 29 -39.01 -53.76 -21.53
C THR A 29 -38.42 -53.11 -20.30
N VAL A 30 -39.23 -52.99 -19.24
CA VAL A 30 -38.83 -52.43 -17.95
C VAL A 30 -38.09 -53.51 -17.16
N GLU A 31 -36.83 -53.26 -16.79
CA GLU A 31 -36.14 -54.07 -15.80
C GLU A 31 -36.44 -53.48 -14.41
N GLU A 32 -37.02 -54.29 -13.52
CA GLU A 32 -37.34 -53.90 -12.14
C GLU A 32 -36.40 -54.64 -11.18
N GLU A 33 -35.59 -53.90 -10.44
CA GLU A 33 -34.86 -54.44 -9.29
C GLU A 33 -35.74 -54.29 -8.04
N TYR A 34 -36.36 -55.39 -7.65
CA TYR A 34 -37.20 -55.48 -6.46
C TYR A 34 -36.37 -55.98 -5.27
N SER A 35 -36.26 -55.17 -4.22
CA SER A 35 -35.42 -55.48 -3.04
C SER A 35 -35.94 -56.62 -2.15
N GLY A 36 -37.11 -57.19 -2.45
CA GLY A 36 -37.71 -58.26 -1.63
C GLY A 36 -38.32 -57.73 -0.33
N TYR A 37 -39.03 -58.61 0.40
CA TYR A 37 -39.67 -58.24 1.66
C TYR A 37 -38.63 -58.14 2.80
N THR A 38 -38.31 -56.92 3.22
CA THR A 38 -37.32 -56.59 4.26
C THR A 38 -37.92 -56.38 5.66
N GLY A 39 -39.16 -56.83 5.91
CA GLY A 39 -39.82 -56.63 7.21
C GLY A 39 -40.27 -55.18 7.42
N ASN A 40 -39.80 -54.52 8.48
CA ASN A 40 -40.24 -53.16 8.85
C ASN A 40 -39.48 -52.03 8.13
N GLU A 41 -38.42 -52.35 7.39
CA GLU A 41 -37.74 -51.40 6.52
C GLU A 41 -38.48 -51.40 5.18
N GLY A 42 -39.13 -50.29 4.83
CA GLY A 42 -40.03 -50.20 3.68
C GLY A 42 -39.42 -50.71 2.37
N VAL A 43 -40.21 -51.46 1.60
CA VAL A 43 -39.81 -52.01 0.30
C VAL A 43 -39.56 -50.86 -0.68
N SER A 44 -38.43 -50.93 -1.40
CA SER A 44 -38.17 -50.07 -2.56
C SER A 44 -38.03 -50.91 -3.83
N ALA A 45 -38.70 -50.46 -4.89
CA ALA A 45 -38.59 -51.03 -6.23
C ALA A 45 -37.99 -49.97 -7.15
N THR A 46 -36.84 -50.27 -7.75
CA THR A 46 -36.18 -49.36 -8.70
C THR A 46 -36.45 -49.86 -10.12
N HIS A 47 -37.19 -49.06 -10.89
CA HIS A 47 -37.48 -49.35 -12.30
C HIS A 47 -36.39 -48.71 -13.17
N LEU A 48 -35.68 -49.51 -13.96
CA LEU A 48 -34.63 -49.06 -14.86
C LEU A 48 -35.15 -49.02 -16.30
N TYR A 49 -35.28 -47.81 -16.86
CA TYR A 49 -35.60 -47.60 -18.28
C TYR A 49 -34.31 -47.40 -19.08
N ARG A 50 -33.85 -48.43 -19.81
CA ARG A 50 -32.70 -48.33 -20.73
C ARG A 50 -33.15 -48.04 -22.16
N VAL A 51 -33.58 -46.82 -22.40
CA VAL A 51 -33.98 -46.36 -23.73
C VAL A 51 -32.84 -45.52 -24.32
N THR A 52 -32.25 -45.97 -25.43
CA THR A 52 -31.23 -45.21 -26.17
C THR A 52 -31.84 -44.61 -27.43
N ALA A 53 -31.75 -43.29 -27.58
CA ALA A 53 -32.18 -42.60 -28.79
C ALA A 53 -30.97 -42.00 -29.53
N LEU A 54 -30.93 -42.14 -30.85
CA LEU A 54 -29.95 -41.49 -31.72
C LEU A 54 -30.64 -40.38 -32.52
N VAL A 55 -30.13 -39.15 -32.41
CA VAL A 55 -30.61 -37.99 -33.19
C VAL A 55 -29.54 -37.59 -34.20
N LEU A 56 -29.86 -37.66 -35.48
CA LEU A 56 -29.00 -37.22 -36.58
C LEU A 56 -29.55 -35.92 -37.17
N VAL A 57 -28.80 -34.83 -37.03
CA VAL A 57 -29.19 -33.50 -37.54
C VAL A 57 -28.19 -33.07 -38.59
N ARG A 58 -28.67 -32.61 -39.75
CA ARG A 58 -27.79 -31.99 -40.75
C ARG A 58 -27.12 -30.75 -40.15
N ARG A 59 -25.80 -30.60 -40.40
CA ARG A 59 -24.96 -29.58 -39.75
C ARG A 59 -25.47 -28.15 -39.91
N ASP A 60 -26.06 -27.84 -41.07
CA ASP A 60 -26.64 -26.54 -41.39
C ASP A 60 -27.96 -26.25 -40.64
N LEU A 61 -28.69 -27.28 -40.23
CA LEU A 61 -29.96 -27.21 -39.48
C LEU A 61 -29.78 -27.31 -37.95
N VAL A 62 -28.55 -27.50 -37.48
CA VAL A 62 -28.24 -27.59 -36.04
C VAL A 62 -28.66 -26.33 -35.27
N PRO A 63 -28.46 -25.09 -35.78
CA PRO A 63 -29.02 -23.89 -35.15
C PRO A 63 -30.52 -23.97 -34.93
N ASP A 64 -31.28 -24.31 -35.98
CA ASP A 64 -32.74 -24.34 -35.94
C ASP A 64 -33.25 -25.45 -35.02
N PHE A 65 -32.54 -26.57 -34.97
CA PHE A 65 -32.86 -27.69 -34.09
C PHE A 65 -32.65 -27.33 -32.60
N LEU A 66 -31.49 -26.76 -32.25
CA LEU A 66 -31.11 -26.45 -30.86
C LEU A 66 -31.70 -25.15 -30.32
N ASN A 67 -32.16 -24.25 -31.20
CA ASN A 67 -32.83 -23.01 -30.79
C ASN A 67 -34.35 -23.16 -30.63
N ARG A 68 -34.91 -24.37 -30.79
CA ARG A 68 -36.33 -24.61 -30.48
C ARG A 68 -36.59 -24.35 -28.99
N PRO A 69 -37.75 -23.76 -28.64
CA PRO A 69 -38.06 -23.27 -27.29
C PRO A 69 -38.24 -24.37 -26.22
N CYS A 70 -37.83 -25.61 -26.48
CA CYS A 70 -38.09 -26.75 -25.60
C CYS A 70 -37.21 -26.77 -24.34
N TYR A 71 -36.15 -25.96 -24.25
CA TYR A 71 -35.23 -25.94 -23.11
C TYR A 71 -34.69 -24.53 -22.84
N GLU A 72 -35.30 -23.80 -21.89
CA GLU A 72 -34.80 -22.49 -21.45
C GLU A 72 -33.50 -22.60 -20.61
N GLU A 73 -33.22 -23.77 -20.03
CA GLU A 73 -32.22 -23.93 -18.96
C GLU A 73 -30.76 -24.18 -19.38
N ASN A 74 -30.40 -24.10 -20.67
CA ASN A 74 -29.04 -24.46 -21.12
C ASN A 74 -28.43 -23.51 -22.17
N GLU A 75 -28.54 -22.19 -21.97
CA GLU A 75 -27.91 -21.18 -22.85
C GLU A 75 -26.38 -21.37 -22.95
N GLN A 76 -25.67 -21.56 -21.83
CA GLN A 76 -24.21 -21.72 -21.83
C GLN A 76 -23.74 -22.98 -22.58
N LEU A 77 -24.43 -24.11 -22.42
CA LEU A 77 -24.07 -25.34 -23.14
C LEU A 77 -24.26 -25.19 -24.65
N ARG A 78 -25.31 -24.47 -25.08
CA ARG A 78 -25.53 -24.14 -26.49
C ARG A 78 -24.42 -23.24 -27.03
N MET A 79 -24.05 -22.19 -26.29
CA MET A 79 -22.94 -21.32 -26.66
C MET A 79 -21.62 -22.10 -26.76
N ALA A 80 -21.32 -22.96 -25.78
CA ALA A 80 -20.13 -23.81 -25.80
C ALA A 80 -20.12 -24.78 -27.00
N TYR A 81 -21.27 -25.37 -27.32
CA TYR A 81 -21.40 -26.28 -28.44
C TYR A 81 -21.20 -25.57 -29.78
N PHE A 82 -21.87 -24.43 -29.99
CA PHE A 82 -21.71 -23.63 -31.20
C PHE A 82 -20.28 -23.09 -31.34
N ALA A 83 -19.69 -22.55 -30.27
CA ALA A 83 -18.31 -22.07 -30.27
C ALA A 83 -17.34 -23.15 -30.72
N ARG A 84 -17.41 -24.36 -30.15
CA ARG A 84 -16.53 -25.49 -30.53
C ARG A 84 -16.74 -25.95 -31.98
N LEU A 85 -17.98 -25.98 -32.46
CA LEU A 85 -18.26 -26.30 -33.86
C LEU A 85 -17.73 -25.24 -34.82
N SER A 86 -17.74 -23.96 -34.40
CA SER A 86 -17.19 -22.85 -35.15
C SER A 86 -15.67 -22.87 -35.28
N LEU A 87 -14.96 -23.62 -34.44
CA LEU A 87 -13.50 -23.81 -34.57
C LEU A 87 -13.12 -24.85 -35.64
N GLN A 88 -14.08 -25.57 -36.22
CA GLN A 88 -13.79 -26.57 -37.26
C GLN A 88 -13.65 -25.92 -38.64
N LYS A 89 -12.75 -26.47 -39.47
CA LYS A 89 -12.39 -25.94 -40.80
C LYS A 89 -13.58 -25.77 -41.75
N ASP A 90 -14.56 -26.67 -41.67
CA ASP A 90 -15.75 -26.69 -42.54
C ASP A 90 -17.01 -26.19 -41.81
N CYS A 91 -16.88 -25.16 -40.97
CA CYS A 91 -18.03 -24.60 -40.24
C CYS A 91 -18.97 -23.81 -41.19
N PRO A 92 -20.27 -24.17 -41.26
CA PRO A 92 -21.28 -23.33 -41.91
C PRO A 92 -21.36 -21.92 -41.28
N PRO A 93 -21.52 -20.85 -42.08
CA PRO A 93 -21.74 -19.49 -41.57
C PRO A 93 -22.96 -19.38 -40.65
N SER A 94 -23.98 -20.21 -40.86
CA SER A 94 -25.19 -20.25 -40.02
C SER A 94 -24.91 -20.60 -38.56
N LEU A 95 -23.88 -21.40 -38.26
CA LEU A 95 -23.49 -21.71 -36.88
C LEU A 95 -22.84 -20.51 -36.18
N VAL A 96 -22.01 -19.76 -36.90
CA VAL A 96 -21.35 -18.55 -36.36
C VAL A 96 -22.39 -17.47 -36.12
N GLU A 97 -23.33 -17.31 -37.04
CA GLU A 97 -24.45 -16.38 -36.89
C GLU A 97 -25.36 -16.76 -35.70
N ALA A 98 -25.64 -18.06 -35.53
CA ALA A 98 -26.38 -18.55 -34.37
C ALA A 98 -25.64 -18.30 -33.05
N LEU A 99 -24.31 -18.48 -33.04
CA LEU A 99 -23.47 -18.15 -31.89
C LEU A 99 -23.55 -16.66 -31.55
N SER A 100 -23.38 -15.78 -32.54
CA SER A 100 -23.49 -14.32 -32.34
C SER A 100 -24.83 -13.95 -31.73
N ARG A 101 -25.96 -14.40 -32.30
CA ARG A 101 -27.30 -14.09 -31.78
C ARG A 101 -27.51 -14.56 -30.35
N LEU A 102 -26.97 -15.73 -29.99
CA LEU A 102 -27.04 -16.23 -28.61
C LEU A 102 -26.22 -15.38 -27.66
N CYS A 103 -25.04 -14.93 -28.08
CA CYS A 103 -24.23 -14.03 -27.28
C CYS A 103 -24.92 -12.66 -27.10
N ASP A 104 -25.43 -12.08 -28.19
CA ASP A 104 -26.14 -10.79 -28.17
C ASP A 104 -27.32 -10.83 -27.19
N LYS A 105 -28.15 -11.88 -27.28
CA LYS A 105 -29.27 -12.11 -26.36
C LYS A 105 -28.80 -12.28 -24.90
N ALA A 106 -27.69 -12.97 -24.67
CA ALA A 106 -27.13 -13.15 -23.34
C ALA A 106 -26.62 -11.82 -22.75
N TRP A 107 -25.99 -10.97 -23.57
CA TRP A 107 -25.47 -9.67 -23.14
C TRP A 107 -26.57 -8.61 -22.97
N GLU A 108 -27.61 -8.61 -23.80
CA GLU A 108 -28.79 -7.74 -23.63
C GLU A 108 -29.50 -8.01 -22.30
N LYS A 109 -29.76 -9.28 -21.99
CA LYS A 109 -30.31 -9.69 -20.67
C LYS A 109 -29.47 -9.15 -19.51
N LYS A 110 -28.14 -9.10 -19.66
CA LYS A 110 -27.23 -8.57 -18.64
C LYS A 110 -27.33 -7.05 -18.50
N LYS A 111 -27.53 -6.32 -19.60
CA LYS A 111 -27.71 -4.85 -19.60
C LYS A 111 -28.99 -4.43 -18.84
N GLU A 112 -30.03 -5.26 -18.89
CA GLU A 112 -31.32 -5.00 -18.22
C GLU A 112 -31.34 -5.39 -16.72
N MET A 113 -30.30 -6.08 -16.22
CA MET A 113 -30.25 -6.54 -14.84
C MET A 113 -29.76 -5.46 -13.85
N PRO A 114 -30.42 -5.29 -12.68
CA PRO A 114 -29.96 -4.39 -11.63
C PRO A 114 -28.56 -4.77 -11.11
N PRO A 115 -27.71 -3.81 -10.70
CA PRO A 115 -26.32 -4.06 -10.29
C PRO A 115 -26.13 -5.14 -9.22
N TRP A 116 -27.07 -5.28 -8.28
CA TRP A 116 -27.04 -6.28 -7.20
C TRP A 116 -27.58 -7.67 -7.62
N LYS A 117 -28.18 -7.79 -8.81
CA LYS A 117 -28.62 -9.05 -9.43
C LYS A 117 -27.73 -9.47 -10.59
N GLN A 118 -26.67 -8.72 -10.90
CA GLN A 118 -25.61 -9.13 -11.81
C GLN A 118 -24.75 -10.23 -11.18
N PHE A 119 -25.38 -11.34 -10.76
CA PHE A 119 -24.65 -12.59 -10.64
C PHE A 119 -24.16 -12.94 -12.03
N PRO A 120 -22.90 -13.37 -12.19
CA PRO A 120 -22.44 -13.72 -13.50
C PRO A 120 -23.28 -14.93 -13.93
N THR A 121 -24.07 -14.78 -15.00
CA THR A 121 -24.18 -15.86 -15.99
C THR A 121 -22.76 -16.07 -16.51
N SER A 122 -21.91 -16.68 -15.66
CA SER A 122 -20.48 -16.74 -15.88
C SER A 122 -20.29 -17.73 -17.00
N ILE A 123 -20.17 -17.20 -18.22
CA ILE A 123 -19.65 -18.00 -19.31
C ILE A 123 -18.28 -18.45 -18.84
N ASP A 124 -18.18 -19.75 -18.57
CA ASP A 124 -16.97 -20.37 -18.08
C ASP A 124 -15.78 -20.00 -18.97
N GLY A 125 -14.61 -19.78 -18.37
CA GLY A 125 -13.41 -19.29 -19.03
C GLY A 125 -13.07 -20.00 -20.35
N PRO A 126 -13.01 -21.34 -20.36
CA PRO A 126 -12.82 -22.12 -21.57
C PRO A 126 -13.87 -21.88 -22.65
N VAL A 127 -15.15 -21.72 -22.28
CA VAL A 127 -16.23 -21.42 -23.23
C VAL A 127 -16.03 -20.04 -23.84
N MET A 128 -15.70 -19.03 -23.03
CA MET A 128 -15.38 -17.70 -23.55
C MET A 128 -14.16 -17.76 -24.48
N SER A 129 -13.12 -18.53 -24.13
CA SER A 129 -11.97 -18.69 -25.02
C SER A 129 -12.38 -19.26 -26.38
N ASP A 130 -13.28 -20.23 -26.44
CA ASP A 130 -13.76 -20.81 -27.69
C ASP A 130 -14.60 -19.78 -28.50
N ILE A 131 -15.43 -18.98 -27.83
CA ILE A 131 -16.23 -17.91 -28.45
C ILE A 131 -15.33 -16.87 -29.11
N LEU A 132 -14.35 -16.35 -28.37
CA LEU A 132 -13.43 -15.32 -28.88
C LEU A 132 -12.60 -15.86 -30.05
N LYS A 133 -12.13 -17.11 -29.96
CA LYS A 133 -11.42 -17.78 -31.07
C LYS A 133 -12.30 -17.89 -32.32
N ALA A 134 -13.56 -18.31 -32.16
CA ALA A 134 -14.50 -18.44 -33.26
C ALA A 134 -14.75 -17.09 -33.94
N PHE A 135 -14.99 -16.01 -33.18
CA PHE A 135 -15.20 -14.69 -33.77
C PHE A 135 -13.97 -14.16 -34.52
N ILE A 136 -12.75 -14.39 -34.01
CA ILE A 136 -11.51 -14.02 -34.70
C ILE A 136 -11.35 -14.82 -36.00
N LEU A 137 -11.52 -16.15 -35.96
CA LEU A 137 -11.36 -17.03 -37.14
C LEU A 137 -12.34 -16.71 -38.26
N HIS A 138 -13.55 -16.25 -37.92
CA HIS A 138 -14.62 -15.93 -38.86
C HIS A 138 -14.75 -14.42 -39.15
N GLY A 139 -13.81 -13.59 -38.71
CA GLY A 139 -13.80 -12.14 -39.00
C GLY A 139 -14.94 -11.35 -38.36
N ARG A 140 -15.59 -11.87 -37.32
CA ARG A 140 -16.68 -11.21 -36.56
C ARG A 140 -16.10 -10.27 -35.50
N LEU A 141 -15.31 -9.29 -35.92
CA LEU A 141 -14.48 -8.45 -35.04
C LEU A 141 -15.31 -7.59 -34.08
N ALA A 142 -16.47 -7.09 -34.49
CA ALA A 142 -17.38 -6.34 -33.62
C ALA A 142 -17.92 -7.22 -32.47
N SER A 143 -18.37 -8.45 -32.80
CA SER A 143 -18.83 -9.42 -31.78
C SER A 143 -17.69 -9.89 -30.88
N PHE A 144 -16.47 -10.01 -31.41
CA PHE A 144 -15.27 -10.27 -30.61
C PHE A 144 -15.00 -9.16 -29.58
N GLU A 145 -15.04 -7.90 -30.02
CA GLU A 145 -14.78 -6.75 -29.14
C GLU A 145 -15.86 -6.58 -28.07
N GLU A 146 -17.13 -6.83 -28.40
CA GLU A 146 -18.22 -6.84 -27.41
C GLU A 146 -18.06 -8.00 -26.41
N ALA A 147 -17.78 -9.22 -26.89
CA ALA A 147 -17.55 -10.38 -26.04
C ALA A 147 -16.40 -10.17 -25.04
N ALA A 148 -15.33 -9.52 -25.48
CA ALA A 148 -14.15 -9.22 -24.66
C ALA A 148 -14.48 -8.34 -23.43
N CYS A 149 -15.57 -7.56 -23.46
CA CYS A 149 -15.99 -6.73 -22.32
C CYS A 149 -16.62 -7.52 -21.18
N TYR A 150 -17.09 -8.74 -21.42
CA TYR A 150 -17.92 -9.48 -20.46
C TYR A 150 -17.19 -10.59 -19.72
N GLN A 151 -15.86 -10.62 -19.80
CA GLN A 151 -15.05 -11.74 -19.34
C GLN A 151 -14.28 -11.42 -18.06
N HIS A 152 -14.41 -12.27 -17.03
CA HIS A 152 -13.63 -12.16 -15.79
C HIS A 152 -12.60 -13.28 -15.59
N ASP A 153 -12.80 -14.46 -16.20
CA ASP A 153 -11.95 -15.65 -15.99
C ASP A 153 -11.36 -16.20 -17.31
N LEU A 154 -10.83 -15.34 -18.20
CA LEU A 154 -10.29 -15.82 -19.47
C LEU A 154 -9.06 -16.70 -19.20
N PRO A 155 -8.93 -17.89 -19.79
CA PRO A 155 -7.69 -18.65 -19.68
C PRO A 155 -6.57 -17.89 -20.38
N LEU A 156 -5.45 -17.69 -19.68
CA LEU A 156 -4.29 -16.98 -20.21
C LEU A 156 -3.73 -17.59 -21.51
N ASP A 157 -3.97 -18.87 -21.76
CA ASP A 157 -3.57 -19.56 -23.00
C ASP A 157 -4.33 -19.09 -24.24
N PHE A 158 -5.45 -18.38 -24.07
CA PHE A 158 -6.08 -17.65 -25.16
C PHE A 158 -5.12 -16.64 -25.80
N PHE A 159 -4.33 -15.92 -25.00
CA PHE A 159 -3.39 -14.92 -25.51
C PHE A 159 -2.23 -15.55 -26.29
N VAL A 160 -1.77 -16.73 -25.86
CA VAL A 160 -0.78 -17.52 -26.61
C VAL A 160 -1.35 -17.98 -27.95
N TRP A 161 -2.62 -18.39 -27.98
CA TRP A 161 -3.28 -18.75 -29.23
C TRP A 161 -3.45 -17.54 -30.16
N ALA A 162 -3.91 -16.39 -29.62
CA ALA A 162 -4.14 -15.19 -30.39
C ALA A 162 -2.83 -14.64 -30.97
N GLN A 163 -1.73 -14.76 -30.21
CA GLN A 163 -0.38 -14.45 -30.67
C GLN A 163 0.01 -15.25 -31.91
N LYS A 164 -0.10 -16.59 -31.83
CA LYS A 164 0.17 -17.47 -32.98
C LYS A 164 -0.71 -17.14 -34.19
N TRP A 165 -1.99 -16.78 -33.97
CA TRP A 165 -2.92 -16.48 -35.05
C TRP A 165 -2.53 -15.25 -35.88
N TRP A 166 -2.03 -14.18 -35.23
CA TRP A 166 -1.58 -12.99 -35.98
C TRP A 166 -0.16 -13.17 -36.55
N GLU A 167 0.69 -13.98 -35.91
CA GLU A 167 2.06 -14.27 -36.39
C GLU A 167 2.11 -15.17 -37.64
N ASP A 168 1.16 -16.09 -37.81
CA ASP A 168 1.11 -17.08 -38.90
C ASP A 168 1.16 -16.45 -40.31
N GLN A 169 0.91 -15.14 -40.44
CA GLN A 169 1.04 -14.38 -41.70
C GLN A 169 1.75 -13.03 -41.56
N ASN A 170 2.39 -12.76 -40.41
CA ASN A 170 3.23 -11.59 -40.14
C ASN A 170 2.64 -10.24 -40.63
N SER A 171 1.32 -10.02 -40.48
CA SER A 171 0.67 -8.77 -40.89
C SER A 171 0.26 -7.94 -39.69
N ASP A 172 0.85 -6.74 -39.57
CA ASP A 172 0.40 -5.70 -38.64
C ASP A 172 -1.11 -5.41 -38.79
N GLU A 173 -1.67 -5.68 -39.97
CA GLU A 173 -3.11 -5.61 -40.25
C GLU A 173 -3.95 -6.57 -39.41
N ARG A 174 -3.52 -7.84 -39.26
CA ARG A 174 -4.21 -8.80 -38.40
C ARG A 174 -4.18 -8.36 -36.95
N PHE A 175 -3.02 -7.90 -36.47
CA PHE A 175 -2.90 -7.35 -35.13
C PHE A 175 -3.85 -6.15 -34.93
N LYS A 176 -3.80 -5.16 -35.83
CA LYS A 176 -4.69 -3.97 -35.79
C LYS A 176 -6.17 -4.36 -35.75
N SER A 177 -6.56 -5.42 -36.46
CA SER A 177 -7.95 -5.89 -36.51
C SER A 177 -8.46 -6.43 -35.17
N ILE A 178 -7.58 -6.98 -34.32
CA ILE A 178 -7.95 -7.56 -33.01
C ILE A 178 -7.48 -6.72 -31.81
N GLN A 179 -6.63 -5.71 -32.04
CA GLN A 179 -5.98 -4.91 -31.00
C GLN A 179 -6.97 -4.36 -29.96
N SER A 180 -8.09 -3.78 -30.40
CA SER A 180 -9.09 -3.22 -29.48
C SER A 180 -9.68 -4.30 -28.57
N GLY A 181 -10.14 -5.42 -29.14
CA GLY A 181 -10.74 -6.51 -28.36
C GLY A 181 -9.74 -7.19 -27.41
N ILE A 182 -8.48 -7.39 -27.83
CA ILE A 182 -7.42 -7.90 -26.93
C ILE A 182 -7.16 -6.93 -25.77
N SER A 183 -7.10 -5.62 -26.04
CA SER A 183 -6.91 -4.59 -25.02
C SER A 183 -8.04 -4.62 -23.99
N LYS A 184 -9.29 -4.74 -24.45
CA LYS A 184 -10.47 -4.85 -23.58
C LYS A 184 -10.44 -6.13 -22.74
N ALA A 185 -10.15 -7.28 -23.37
CA ALA A 185 -10.09 -8.57 -22.69
C ALA A 185 -9.04 -8.57 -21.56
N ILE A 186 -7.85 -8.02 -21.81
CA ILE A 186 -6.81 -7.88 -20.79
C ILE A 186 -7.26 -6.91 -19.69
N SER A 187 -7.89 -5.79 -20.05
CA SER A 187 -8.32 -4.78 -19.07
C SER A 187 -9.38 -5.28 -18.08
N GLN A 188 -10.13 -6.34 -18.42
CA GLN A 188 -11.14 -6.91 -17.54
C GLN A 188 -10.57 -7.69 -16.35
N TYR A 189 -9.31 -8.12 -16.38
CA TYR A 189 -8.70 -8.76 -15.22
C TYR A 189 -8.64 -7.79 -14.04
N GLY A 190 -9.06 -8.24 -12.85
CA GLY A 190 -8.99 -7.43 -11.64
C GLY A 190 -7.55 -7.24 -11.11
N SER A 191 -6.68 -8.22 -11.33
CA SER A 191 -5.29 -8.21 -10.87
C SER A 191 -4.34 -7.65 -11.91
N PHE A 192 -3.44 -6.75 -11.50
CA PHE A 192 -2.35 -6.27 -12.35
C PHE A 192 -1.51 -7.44 -12.89
N MET A 193 -1.15 -8.42 -12.05
CA MET A 193 -0.30 -9.53 -12.46
C MET A 193 -0.95 -10.38 -13.56
N LEU A 194 -2.28 -10.55 -13.52
CA LEU A 194 -3.02 -11.22 -14.59
C LEU A 194 -3.01 -10.39 -15.88
N ARG A 195 -3.19 -9.07 -15.78
CA ARG A 195 -3.08 -8.16 -16.94
C ARG A 195 -1.71 -8.25 -17.59
N PHE A 196 -0.65 -8.11 -16.79
CA PHE A 196 0.74 -8.18 -17.23
C PHE A 196 1.06 -9.54 -17.85
N THR A 197 0.65 -10.64 -17.22
CA THR A 197 0.85 -11.99 -17.77
C THR A 197 0.12 -12.17 -19.10
N GLY A 198 -1.08 -11.60 -19.24
CA GLY A 198 -1.81 -11.57 -20.52
C GLY A 198 -1.05 -10.81 -21.61
N ILE A 199 -0.50 -9.64 -21.28
CA ILE A 199 0.33 -8.84 -22.21
C ILE A 199 1.57 -9.63 -22.65
N VAL A 200 2.32 -10.20 -21.70
CA VAL A 200 3.55 -10.97 -21.99
C VAL A 200 3.27 -12.23 -22.80
N LYS A 201 2.15 -12.93 -22.55
CA LYS A 201 1.75 -14.09 -23.35
C LYS A 201 1.29 -13.72 -24.75
N PHE A 202 0.69 -12.53 -24.94
CA PHE A 202 0.26 -12.06 -26.26
C PHE A 202 1.39 -11.45 -27.09
N ALA A 203 2.31 -10.74 -26.43
CA ALA A 203 3.44 -10.05 -27.03
C ALA A 203 4.74 -10.52 -26.33
N PRO A 204 5.16 -11.78 -26.50
CA PRO A 204 6.38 -12.26 -25.85
C PRO A 204 7.60 -11.57 -26.45
N ARG A 205 8.46 -10.98 -25.62
CA ARG A 205 9.77 -10.47 -26.07
C ARG A 205 10.70 -11.64 -26.37
N THR A 206 10.62 -12.17 -27.58
CA THR A 206 11.62 -13.09 -28.12
C THR A 206 12.48 -12.35 -29.13
N ALA A 207 13.67 -12.87 -29.46
CA ALA A 207 14.52 -12.32 -30.52
C ALA A 207 13.84 -12.27 -31.91
N GLN A 208 12.63 -12.84 -32.06
CA GLN A 208 11.85 -12.93 -33.30
C GLN A 208 10.54 -12.12 -33.32
N THR A 209 10.13 -11.42 -32.26
CA THR A 209 8.94 -10.54 -32.31
C THR A 209 9.25 -9.28 -33.14
N LYS A 210 8.87 -9.31 -34.42
CA LYS A 210 9.25 -8.31 -35.44
C LYS A 210 8.39 -7.05 -35.50
N SER A 211 7.18 -7.04 -34.94
CA SER A 211 6.25 -5.91 -35.08
C SER A 211 6.51 -4.82 -34.05
N GLU A 212 6.90 -3.63 -34.51
CA GLU A 212 7.02 -2.42 -33.69
C GLU A 212 5.66 -2.01 -33.12
N ALA A 213 4.58 -2.15 -33.89
CA ALA A 213 3.22 -1.82 -33.47
C ALA A 213 2.75 -2.66 -32.26
N VAL A 214 3.07 -3.96 -32.24
CA VAL A 214 2.74 -4.85 -31.10
C VAL A 214 3.57 -4.48 -29.87
N ASN A 215 4.85 -4.14 -30.06
CA ASN A 215 5.72 -3.72 -28.96
C ASN A 215 5.23 -2.40 -28.33
N ASP A 216 4.89 -1.40 -29.14
CA ASP A 216 4.41 -0.11 -28.65
C ASP A 216 3.03 -0.25 -27.98
N TRP A 217 2.15 -1.10 -28.52
CA TRP A 217 0.90 -1.45 -27.86
C TRP A 217 1.12 -2.12 -26.49
N ALA A 218 2.04 -3.08 -26.39
CA ALA A 218 2.32 -3.77 -25.14
C ALA A 218 2.83 -2.78 -24.08
N LEU A 219 3.69 -1.84 -24.46
CA LEU A 219 4.19 -0.78 -23.58
C LEU A 219 3.05 0.16 -23.13
N ALA A 220 2.17 0.56 -24.05
CA ALA A 220 1.01 1.39 -23.72
C ALA A 220 0.03 0.69 -22.75
N MET A 221 -0.18 -0.61 -22.92
CA MET A 221 -1.00 -1.43 -22.02
C MET A 221 -0.38 -1.56 -20.63
N ILE A 222 0.95 -1.69 -20.54
CA ILE A 222 1.68 -1.72 -19.27
C ILE A 222 1.57 -0.37 -18.55
N ASP A 223 1.77 0.75 -19.25
CA ASP A 223 1.60 2.10 -18.67
C ASP A 223 0.18 2.29 -18.12
N SER A 224 -0.85 1.95 -18.90
CA SER A 224 -2.24 2.03 -18.46
C SER A 224 -2.51 1.18 -17.22
N ALA A 225 -1.97 -0.06 -17.18
CA ALA A 225 -2.13 -0.96 -16.04
C ALA A 225 -1.41 -0.43 -14.79
N LEU A 226 -0.22 0.15 -14.95
CA LEU A 226 0.55 0.76 -13.86
C LEU A 226 -0.14 1.99 -13.27
N ARG A 227 -0.66 2.89 -14.12
CA ARG A 227 -1.42 4.07 -13.67
C ARG A 227 -2.67 3.66 -12.89
N ALA A 228 -3.38 2.62 -13.36
CA ALA A 228 -4.54 2.09 -12.65
C ALA A 228 -4.18 1.46 -11.29
N LEU A 229 -3.00 0.85 -11.17
CA LEU A 229 -2.48 0.28 -9.93
C LEU A 229 -2.10 1.39 -8.94
N ALA A 230 -1.37 2.40 -9.38
CA ALA A 230 -0.98 3.54 -8.54
C ALA A 230 -2.18 4.30 -7.97
N ALA A 231 -3.29 4.39 -8.72
CA ALA A 231 -4.53 5.00 -8.26
C ALA A 231 -5.23 4.25 -7.11
N LYS A 232 -4.93 2.96 -6.90
CA LYS A 232 -5.64 2.08 -5.94
C LYS A 232 -4.89 1.84 -4.62
N SER A 233 -3.83 2.61 -4.37
CA SER A 233 -2.82 2.39 -3.31
C SER A 233 -1.91 1.20 -3.61
N PRO A 234 -0.60 1.44 -3.77
CA PRO A 234 0.37 0.42 -4.09
C PRO A 234 0.79 -0.35 -2.83
N GLY A 235 0.39 -1.61 -2.77
CA GLY A 235 0.89 -2.56 -1.77
C GLY A 235 2.25 -3.15 -2.14
N ARG A 236 2.76 -4.03 -1.27
CA ARG A 236 4.02 -4.79 -1.44
C ARG A 236 4.09 -5.57 -2.77
N ASP A 237 2.95 -5.97 -3.33
CA ASP A 237 2.86 -6.67 -4.62
C ASP A 237 3.33 -5.80 -5.81
N MET A 238 3.28 -4.48 -5.70
CA MET A 238 3.71 -3.56 -6.75
C MET A 238 5.25 -3.56 -6.93
N ALA A 239 6.03 -3.86 -5.89
CA ALA A 239 7.49 -3.94 -6.00
C ALA A 239 7.94 -5.07 -6.94
N LYS A 240 7.43 -6.29 -6.72
CA LYS A 240 7.69 -7.45 -7.59
C LYS A 240 7.21 -7.22 -9.02
N THR A 241 6.05 -6.59 -9.14
CA THR A 241 5.46 -6.17 -10.41
C THR A 241 6.40 -5.26 -11.21
N VAL A 242 6.99 -4.23 -10.57
CA VAL A 242 7.93 -3.33 -11.22
C VAL A 242 9.11 -4.13 -11.79
N VAL A 243 9.71 -5.02 -11.01
CA VAL A 243 10.82 -5.86 -11.50
C VAL A 243 10.42 -6.73 -12.69
N PHE A 244 9.23 -7.36 -12.67
CA PHE A 244 8.75 -8.13 -13.82
C PHE A 244 8.65 -7.28 -15.09
N ILE A 245 8.19 -6.04 -14.97
CA ILE A 245 8.15 -5.08 -16.08
C ILE A 245 9.56 -4.73 -16.54
N LEU A 246 10.50 -4.50 -15.63
CA LEU A 246 11.90 -4.17 -15.99
C LEU A 246 12.53 -5.29 -16.83
N LYS A 247 12.31 -6.55 -16.45
CA LYS A 247 12.77 -7.71 -17.24
C LYS A 247 12.16 -7.74 -18.64
N TYR A 248 10.92 -7.30 -18.78
CA TYR A 248 10.24 -7.25 -20.08
C TYR A 248 10.72 -6.09 -20.97
N VAL A 249 11.11 -4.95 -20.39
CA VAL A 249 11.43 -3.71 -21.12
C VAL A 249 12.94 -3.48 -21.28
N GLU A 250 13.78 -4.48 -20.99
CA GLU A 250 15.26 -4.45 -20.95
C GLU A 250 15.97 -3.56 -22.02
N ASN A 251 15.41 -3.46 -23.24
CA ASN A 251 15.97 -2.66 -24.36
C ASN A 251 15.39 -1.25 -24.58
N LYS A 252 14.46 -0.75 -23.75
CA LYS A 252 13.92 0.64 -23.81
C LYS A 252 13.95 1.32 -22.42
N PRO A 253 15.14 1.58 -21.85
CA PRO A 253 15.27 1.97 -20.45
C PRO A 253 14.91 3.44 -20.16
N SER A 254 14.69 4.29 -21.17
CA SER A 254 14.19 5.67 -21.01
C SER A 254 12.68 5.76 -20.78
N PHE A 255 11.91 4.79 -21.27
CA PHE A 255 10.45 4.75 -21.06
C PHE A 255 10.08 4.56 -19.58
N LEU A 256 10.90 3.81 -18.85
CA LEU A 256 10.63 3.42 -17.47
C LEU A 256 11.10 4.43 -16.43
N SER A 257 12.19 5.18 -16.65
CA SER A 257 12.69 6.12 -15.64
C SER A 257 11.69 7.23 -15.35
N ASP A 258 11.16 7.85 -16.40
CA ASP A 258 10.35 9.05 -16.25
C ASP A 258 8.93 8.69 -15.79
N GLN A 259 8.37 7.59 -16.33
CA GLN A 259 7.05 7.10 -15.94
C GLN A 259 7.04 6.47 -14.56
N LEU A 260 8.05 5.65 -14.19
CA LEU A 260 8.09 5.10 -12.84
C LEU A 260 8.29 6.21 -11.81
N VAL A 261 9.07 7.25 -12.09
CA VAL A 261 9.23 8.38 -11.15
C VAL A 261 7.91 9.16 -10.97
N GLU A 262 7.13 9.37 -12.03
CA GLU A 262 5.78 9.97 -11.92
C GLU A 262 4.79 9.07 -11.18
N ILE A 263 4.77 7.77 -11.49
CA ILE A 263 3.82 6.80 -10.92
C ILE A 263 4.16 6.51 -9.45
N LEU A 264 5.46 6.51 -9.13
CA LEU A 264 6.01 6.36 -7.80
C LEU A 264 6.25 7.73 -7.17
N HIS A 265 5.37 8.72 -7.36
CA HIS A 265 5.59 10.02 -6.74
C HIS A 265 5.57 9.91 -5.20
N PRO A 266 6.68 10.18 -4.47
CA PRO A 266 6.81 9.88 -3.04
C PRO A 266 5.89 10.65 -2.12
N SER A 267 5.33 11.78 -2.56
CA SER A 267 4.38 12.56 -1.75
C SER A 267 3.04 11.87 -1.53
N GLN A 268 2.72 10.80 -2.28
CA GLN A 268 1.45 10.08 -2.19
C GLN A 268 1.58 8.67 -1.63
N GLN A 269 2.81 8.17 -1.41
CA GLN A 269 3.08 6.78 -1.05
C GLN A 269 3.94 6.67 0.22
N SER A 270 3.82 5.55 0.94
CA SER A 270 4.60 5.35 2.17
C SER A 270 6.08 5.13 1.89
N ALA A 271 6.95 5.54 2.81
CA ALA A 271 8.40 5.32 2.67
C ALA A 271 8.76 3.83 2.57
N THR A 272 8.03 2.97 3.29
CA THR A 272 8.17 1.50 3.26
C THR A 272 7.98 0.93 1.85
N PHE A 273 7.04 1.50 1.08
CA PHE A 273 6.78 1.06 -0.29
C PHE A 273 7.99 1.31 -1.21
N PHE A 274 8.64 2.46 -1.11
CA PHE A 274 9.85 2.76 -1.89
C PHE A 274 11.03 1.88 -1.52
N ILE A 275 11.25 1.68 -0.22
CA ILE A 275 12.36 0.85 0.24
C ILE A 275 12.15 -0.60 -0.24
N SER A 276 10.92 -1.10 -0.23
CA SER A 276 10.59 -2.43 -0.79
C SER A 276 10.91 -2.53 -2.29
N ILE A 277 10.61 -1.51 -3.10
CA ILE A 277 10.97 -1.49 -4.53
C ILE A 277 12.48 -1.49 -4.71
N LEU A 278 13.18 -0.60 -4.01
CA LEU A 278 14.63 -0.44 -4.13
C LEU A 278 15.33 -1.73 -3.73
N LYS A 279 14.88 -2.38 -2.65
CA LYS A 279 15.36 -3.69 -2.22
C LYS A 279 15.19 -4.74 -3.33
N GLU A 280 14.00 -4.89 -3.89
CA GLU A 280 13.76 -5.88 -4.95
C GLU A 280 14.61 -5.61 -6.21
N ILE A 281 14.77 -4.33 -6.62
CA ILE A 281 15.64 -3.96 -7.74
C ILE A 281 17.09 -4.35 -7.45
N HIS A 282 17.59 -4.08 -6.23
CA HIS A 282 18.94 -4.42 -5.83
C HIS A 282 19.15 -5.94 -5.83
N GLU A 283 18.27 -6.71 -5.18
CA GLU A 283 18.37 -8.18 -5.12
C GLU A 283 18.40 -8.81 -6.52
N GLU A 284 17.54 -8.36 -7.42
CA GLU A 284 17.44 -8.90 -8.77
C GLU A 284 18.62 -8.47 -9.67
N GLY A 285 19.15 -7.26 -9.42
CA GLY A 285 20.40 -6.80 -10.00
C GLY A 285 21.60 -7.65 -9.57
N GLN A 286 21.70 -7.96 -8.28
CA GLN A 286 22.77 -8.80 -7.72
C GLN A 286 22.71 -10.25 -8.21
N LYS A 287 21.50 -10.80 -8.42
CA LYS A 287 21.29 -12.13 -9.03
C LYS A 287 21.67 -12.19 -10.52
N GLY A 288 22.01 -11.06 -11.15
CA GLY A 288 22.28 -10.96 -12.58
C GLY A 288 21.03 -11.10 -13.46
N SER A 289 19.83 -10.97 -12.88
CA SER A 289 18.57 -11.05 -13.61
C SER A 289 18.23 -9.77 -14.39
N LEU A 290 19.00 -8.69 -14.15
CA LEU A 290 18.90 -7.41 -14.85
C LEU A 290 20.32 -6.97 -15.28
N PRO A 291 20.50 -6.34 -16.44
CA PRO A 291 21.80 -5.78 -16.84
C PRO A 291 22.35 -4.78 -15.81
N ALA A 292 23.64 -4.89 -15.50
CA ALA A 292 24.30 -4.11 -14.45
C ALA A 292 24.11 -2.59 -14.61
N THR A 293 24.23 -2.09 -15.85
CA THR A 293 24.07 -0.66 -16.16
C THR A 293 22.62 -0.19 -16.00
N MET A 294 21.65 -1.04 -16.30
CA MET A 294 20.23 -0.71 -16.26
C MET A 294 19.72 -0.62 -14.82
N TRP A 295 19.94 -1.67 -14.01
CA TRP A 295 19.41 -1.68 -12.64
C TRP A 295 20.14 -0.64 -11.77
N THR A 296 21.44 -0.43 -11.96
CA THR A 296 22.20 0.59 -11.22
C THR A 296 21.64 1.99 -11.49
N ARG A 297 21.40 2.32 -12.78
CA ARG A 297 20.83 3.61 -13.17
C ARG A 297 19.44 3.81 -12.58
N LEU A 298 18.58 2.80 -12.74
CA LEU A 298 17.21 2.87 -12.23
C LEU A 298 17.16 3.00 -10.71
N TYR A 299 17.96 2.20 -9.99
CA TYR A 299 18.07 2.28 -8.54
C TYR A 299 18.48 3.68 -8.11
N ARG A 300 19.52 4.27 -8.75
CA ARG A 300 19.95 5.64 -8.46
C ARG A 300 18.83 6.66 -8.68
N THR A 301 18.14 6.61 -9.82
CA THR A 301 17.05 7.55 -10.14
C THR A 301 15.90 7.46 -9.12
N ILE A 302 15.46 6.25 -8.77
CA ILE A 302 14.37 6.07 -7.80
C ILE A 302 14.81 6.49 -6.40
N ALA A 303 16.04 6.12 -5.99
CA ALA A 303 16.58 6.49 -4.68
C ALA A 303 16.75 8.00 -4.54
N GLU A 304 17.23 8.69 -5.57
CA GLU A 304 17.37 10.15 -5.57
C GLU A 304 16.02 10.86 -5.43
N SER A 305 15.01 10.41 -6.19
CA SER A 305 13.63 10.91 -6.06
C SER A 305 13.06 10.64 -4.67
N PHE A 306 13.24 9.43 -4.14
CA PHE A 306 12.80 9.06 -2.80
C PHE A 306 13.45 9.94 -1.71
N ILE A 307 14.77 10.11 -1.73
CA ILE A 307 15.51 10.93 -0.76
C ILE A 307 15.07 12.40 -0.83
N SER A 308 14.93 12.94 -2.05
CA SER A 308 14.59 14.35 -2.23
C SER A 308 13.17 14.68 -1.78
N LEU A 309 12.20 13.80 -2.03
CA LEU A 309 10.78 14.07 -1.81
C LEU A 309 10.23 13.57 -0.46
N THR A 310 10.91 12.64 0.22
CA THR A 310 10.42 12.09 1.49
C THR A 310 10.69 13.01 2.69
N ASP A 311 9.66 13.28 3.49
CA ASP A 311 9.78 13.93 4.79
C ASP A 311 9.88 12.89 5.91
N PHE A 312 11.09 12.41 6.18
CA PHE A 312 11.35 11.41 7.22
C PHE A 312 10.91 11.84 8.63
N ALA A 313 10.71 13.14 8.90
CA ALA A 313 10.14 13.57 10.18
C ALA A 313 8.68 13.10 10.36
N LYS A 314 7.98 12.77 9.27
CA LYS A 314 6.62 12.24 9.25
C LYS A 314 6.58 10.73 9.00
N ALA A 315 7.72 10.04 9.04
CA ALA A 315 7.73 8.59 8.97
C ALA A 315 7.09 8.02 10.24
N GLU A 316 5.94 7.38 10.12
CA GLU A 316 5.23 6.75 11.22
C GLU A 316 5.56 5.24 11.29
N ASN A 317 5.63 4.67 12.49
CA ASN A 317 5.82 3.22 12.67
C ASN A 317 4.56 2.38 12.38
N GLY A 318 3.51 2.95 11.76
CA GLY A 318 2.23 2.26 11.51
C GLY A 318 1.50 1.78 12.79
N LEU A 319 2.01 2.13 13.97
CA LEU A 319 1.45 1.82 15.28
C LEU A 319 0.63 2.98 15.86
N THR A 320 0.53 4.11 15.13
CA THR A 320 -0.28 5.26 15.52
C THR A 320 -1.73 4.80 15.74
N PRO A 321 -2.27 4.87 16.98
CA PRO A 321 -3.70 4.85 17.16
C PRO A 321 -4.20 6.12 16.50
N LEU A 322 -4.90 6.01 15.38
CA LEU A 322 -5.62 7.13 14.78
C LEU A 322 -6.42 7.81 15.89
N THR A 323 -5.95 8.99 16.31
CA THR A 323 -6.63 9.80 17.31
C THR A 323 -7.90 10.33 16.68
N GLY A 324 -9.02 9.64 16.93
CA GLY A 324 -10.36 10.10 16.62
C GLY A 324 -11.19 9.10 15.80
N TYR A 325 -12.11 8.41 16.48
CA TYR A 325 -13.32 7.79 15.91
C TYR A 325 -13.22 6.49 15.08
N ASP A 326 -12.26 5.59 15.29
CA ASP A 326 -12.42 4.21 14.80
C ASP A 326 -12.66 3.22 15.96
N ASN A 327 -13.94 2.90 16.20
CA ASN A 327 -14.41 1.99 17.26
C ASN A 327 -14.26 0.50 16.90
N ARG A 328 -13.34 0.15 15.99
CA ARG A 328 -13.17 -1.27 15.62
C ARG A 328 -12.33 -2.00 16.68
N PRO A 329 -12.82 -3.13 17.21
CA PRO A 329 -12.08 -3.91 18.19
C PRO A 329 -10.79 -4.49 17.58
N VAL A 330 -9.74 -4.58 18.41
CA VAL A 330 -8.36 -4.93 18.04
C VAL A 330 -8.22 -6.23 17.25
N TYR A 331 -9.17 -7.18 17.38
CA TYR A 331 -9.16 -8.45 16.65
C TYR A 331 -9.73 -8.38 15.22
N MET A 332 -10.33 -7.26 14.81
CA MET A 332 -10.73 -7.01 13.40
C MET A 332 -9.66 -6.25 12.61
N ARG A 333 -8.54 -5.87 13.24
CA ARG A 333 -7.41 -5.26 12.55
C ARG A 333 -6.69 -6.36 11.77
N GLY A 334 -6.79 -6.32 10.44
CA GLY A 334 -6.19 -7.32 9.56
C GLY A 334 -4.67 -7.36 9.73
N LYS A 335 -4.03 -8.49 9.40
CA LYS A 335 -2.57 -8.63 9.39
C LYS A 335 -1.84 -7.64 8.45
N ASP A 336 -2.59 -6.93 7.61
CA ASP A 336 -2.07 -6.08 6.53
C ASP A 336 -1.86 -4.61 6.93
N ASP A 337 -2.26 -4.18 8.13
CA ASP A 337 -2.18 -2.77 8.57
C ASP A 337 -0.78 -2.34 9.08
N LYS A 338 0.28 -3.10 8.80
CA LYS A 338 1.66 -2.71 9.16
C LYS A 338 2.28 -1.87 8.04
N HIS A 339 1.91 -0.59 7.98
CA HIS A 339 2.51 0.38 7.04
C HIS A 339 3.64 1.22 7.68
N GLY A 340 4.24 0.72 8.75
CA GLY A 340 5.36 1.37 9.42
C GLY A 340 6.67 1.27 8.63
N LEU A 341 7.55 2.25 8.84
CA LEU A 341 8.93 2.19 8.35
C LEU A 341 9.72 1.14 9.15
N ASP A 342 10.19 0.08 8.49
CA ASP A 342 11.00 -0.96 9.12
C ASP A 342 12.46 -0.48 9.25
N VAL A 343 13.00 -0.57 10.46
CA VAL A 343 14.36 -0.12 10.79
C VAL A 343 15.41 -0.94 10.05
N ASP A 344 15.20 -2.26 9.93
CA ASP A 344 16.15 -3.13 9.25
C ASP A 344 16.20 -2.81 7.75
N GLU A 345 15.04 -2.52 7.15
CA GLU A 345 14.95 -2.09 5.75
C GLU A 345 15.65 -0.73 5.51
N MET A 346 15.58 0.22 6.46
CA MET A 346 16.32 1.49 6.37
C MET A 346 17.84 1.30 6.44
N ILE A 347 18.32 0.42 7.33
CA ILE A 347 19.74 0.13 7.50
C ILE A 347 20.28 -0.57 6.24
N GLU A 348 19.53 -1.53 5.72
CA GLU A 348 19.84 -2.22 4.47
C GLU A 348 19.89 -1.23 3.30
N PHE A 349 18.90 -0.33 3.20
CA PHE A 349 18.89 0.73 2.19
C PHE A 349 20.15 1.62 2.24
N LEU A 350 20.54 2.11 3.43
CA LEU A 350 21.76 2.90 3.58
C LEU A 350 23.01 2.09 3.22
N SER A 351 23.05 0.81 3.56
CA SER A 351 24.17 -0.09 3.20
C SER A 351 24.30 -0.20 1.67
N HIS A 352 23.18 -0.37 0.95
CA HIS A 352 23.17 -0.38 -0.51
C HIS A 352 23.66 0.96 -1.10
N LEU A 353 23.29 2.10 -0.51
CA LEU A 353 23.77 3.42 -0.96
C LEU A 353 25.28 3.58 -0.78
N ILE A 354 25.85 3.03 0.29
CA ILE A 354 27.30 3.05 0.54
C ILE A 354 28.02 2.17 -0.49
N GLU A 355 27.51 0.96 -0.74
CA GLU A 355 28.07 0.00 -1.71
C GLU A 355 28.06 0.54 -3.14
N LEU A 356 27.00 1.25 -3.54
CA LEU A 356 26.91 1.89 -4.85
C LEU A 356 27.96 2.97 -5.09
N GLY A 357 28.56 3.50 -4.01
CA GLY A 357 29.60 4.50 -4.04
C GLY A 357 29.16 5.85 -4.61
N PRO A 358 30.07 6.84 -4.68
CA PRO A 358 29.85 8.01 -5.52
C PRO A 358 29.58 7.54 -6.95
N GLY A 359 28.75 8.26 -7.67
CA GLY A 359 28.49 7.93 -9.05
C GLY A 359 29.76 7.90 -9.91
N LYS A 360 29.68 7.23 -11.06
CA LYS A 360 30.85 7.03 -11.94
C LYS A 360 31.27 8.34 -12.62
N ASP A 361 30.36 9.27 -12.77
CA ASP A 361 30.59 10.60 -13.33
C ASP A 361 30.74 11.64 -12.22
N GLU A 362 31.61 12.64 -12.42
CA GLU A 362 31.87 13.72 -11.45
C GLU A 362 30.61 14.53 -11.08
N ASN A 363 29.55 14.46 -11.89
CA ASN A 363 28.28 15.14 -11.69
C ASN A 363 27.20 14.29 -10.99
N GLU A 364 27.44 12.99 -10.74
CA GLU A 364 26.45 12.14 -10.09
C GLU A 364 26.44 12.33 -8.56
N THR A 365 25.26 12.62 -8.00
CA THR A 365 25.04 12.84 -6.57
C THR A 365 25.47 11.62 -5.74
N ASP A 366 26.27 11.85 -4.69
CA ASP A 366 26.53 10.83 -3.67
C ASP A 366 25.25 10.60 -2.84
N LEU A 367 24.49 9.59 -3.21
CA LEU A 367 23.17 9.32 -2.63
C LEU A 367 23.22 8.98 -1.14
N ALA A 368 24.28 8.33 -0.66
CA ALA A 368 24.46 8.07 0.77
C ALA A 368 24.63 9.40 1.54
N THR A 369 25.44 10.32 1.00
CA THR A 369 25.60 11.66 1.55
C THR A 369 24.29 12.46 1.51
N ALA A 370 23.57 12.42 0.39
CA ALA A 370 22.28 13.09 0.25
C ALA A 370 21.23 12.56 1.25
N PHE A 371 21.18 11.24 1.45
CA PHE A 371 20.30 10.63 2.44
C PHE A 371 20.64 11.06 3.86
N LEU A 372 21.92 11.03 4.25
CA LEU A 372 22.35 11.48 5.58
C LEU A 372 22.00 12.95 5.83
N PHE A 373 22.26 13.84 4.85
CA PHE A 373 21.85 15.25 4.97
C PHE A 373 20.35 15.40 5.15
N LYS A 374 19.54 14.61 4.44
CA LYS A 374 18.09 14.63 4.58
C LYS A 374 17.65 14.21 5.98
N LEU A 375 18.24 13.15 6.54
CA LEU A 375 17.96 12.70 7.90
C LEU A 375 18.36 13.75 8.94
N ILE A 376 19.55 14.36 8.80
CA ILE A 376 20.05 15.44 9.66
C ILE A 376 19.08 16.63 9.63
N ALA A 377 18.67 17.08 8.44
CA ALA A 377 17.74 18.20 8.29
C ALA A 377 16.35 17.93 8.89
N ASN A 378 15.89 16.67 8.86
CA ASN A 378 14.59 16.27 9.38
C ASN A 378 14.61 15.97 10.88
N GLY A 379 15.76 15.60 11.45
CA GLY A 379 15.93 15.16 12.84
C GLY A 379 15.26 16.06 13.88
N PRO A 380 15.45 17.39 13.86
CA PRO A 380 14.83 18.30 14.84
C PRO A 380 13.30 18.29 14.83
N ARG A 381 12.69 17.91 13.70
CA ARG A 381 11.22 17.87 13.50
C ARG A 381 10.60 16.51 13.87
N VAL A 382 11.40 15.51 14.23
CA VAL A 382 10.92 14.17 14.59
C VAL A 382 10.02 14.23 15.85
N PRO A 383 8.80 13.66 15.80
CA PRO A 383 7.91 13.57 16.95
C PRO A 383 8.47 12.69 18.08
N ALA A 384 8.15 13.07 19.32
CA ALA A 384 8.61 12.35 20.52
C ALA A 384 8.29 10.83 20.50
N MET A 385 7.15 10.45 19.93
CA MET A 385 6.66 9.07 19.89
C MET A 385 7.39 8.16 18.90
N GLU A 386 8.11 8.73 17.92
CA GLU A 386 8.78 7.95 16.87
C GLU A 386 10.24 7.61 17.22
N PHE A 387 10.83 8.24 18.25
CA PHE A 387 12.24 8.02 18.61
C PHE A 387 12.52 6.60 19.08
N GLU A 388 11.81 6.11 20.09
CA GLU A 388 11.99 4.76 20.64
C GLU A 388 11.70 3.64 19.61
N PRO A 389 10.64 3.70 18.79
CA PRO A 389 10.37 2.63 17.82
C PRO A 389 11.25 2.64 16.57
N ILE A 390 11.66 3.80 16.06
CA ILE A 390 12.34 3.91 14.76
C ILE A 390 13.78 4.40 14.93
N TRP A 391 13.95 5.60 15.49
CA TRP A 391 15.22 6.32 15.39
C TRP A 391 16.31 5.80 16.32
N LEU A 392 15.99 5.39 17.55
CA LEU A 392 16.98 4.81 18.46
C LEU A 392 17.45 3.43 17.96
N PRO A 393 16.56 2.51 17.54
CA PRO A 393 16.99 1.26 16.91
C PRO A 393 17.80 1.48 15.64
N PHE A 394 17.40 2.44 14.78
CA PHE A 394 18.14 2.79 13.57
C PHE A 394 19.57 3.26 13.87
N LEU A 395 19.74 4.18 14.82
CA LEU A 395 21.07 4.63 15.23
C LEU A 395 21.92 3.50 15.80
N ASN A 396 21.31 2.60 16.59
CA ASN A 396 22.04 1.48 17.16
C ASN A 396 22.49 0.48 16.08
N GLY A 397 21.60 0.12 15.14
CA GLY A 397 21.96 -0.75 14.03
C GLY A 397 22.96 -0.10 13.06
N LEU A 398 22.93 1.23 12.93
CA LEU A 398 23.95 1.97 12.18
C LEU A 398 25.35 1.87 12.81
N LEU A 399 25.47 1.85 14.14
CA LEU A 399 26.77 1.58 14.78
C LEU A 399 27.32 0.21 14.37
N ASP A 400 26.48 -0.81 14.29
CA ASP A 400 26.88 -2.15 13.87
C ASP A 400 27.36 -2.18 12.40
N VAL A 401 26.69 -1.44 11.52
CA VAL A 401 27.12 -1.29 10.11
C VAL A 401 28.46 -0.57 10.03
N LEU A 402 28.64 0.55 10.75
CA LEU A 402 29.88 1.32 10.73
C LEU A 402 31.08 0.57 11.31
N GLN A 403 30.84 -0.37 12.24
CA GLN A 403 31.88 -1.29 12.72
C GLN A 403 32.30 -2.29 11.65
N LYS A 404 31.33 -2.89 10.94
CA LYS A 404 31.59 -3.89 9.90
C LYS A 404 32.21 -3.29 8.65
N THR A 405 31.75 -2.10 8.27
CA THR A 405 32.16 -1.39 7.07
C THR A 405 32.52 0.05 7.42
N PRO A 406 33.76 0.32 7.86
CA PRO A 406 34.18 1.66 8.26
C PRO A 406 34.13 2.64 7.07
N ASP A 407 33.19 3.58 7.10
CA ASP A 407 33.10 4.68 6.14
C ASP A 407 33.78 5.93 6.71
N THR A 408 35.08 6.06 6.43
CA THR A 408 35.88 7.22 6.85
C THR A 408 35.48 8.50 6.09
N ARG A 409 34.94 8.37 4.88
CA ARG A 409 34.59 9.51 4.02
C ARG A 409 33.44 10.32 4.62
N ARG A 410 32.44 9.64 5.18
CA ARG A 410 31.23 10.28 5.73
C ARG A 410 31.22 10.35 7.26
N HIS A 411 32.37 10.10 7.89
CA HIS A 411 32.49 10.06 9.35
C HIS A 411 31.90 11.31 10.05
N ALA A 412 32.19 12.51 9.54
CA ALA A 412 31.65 13.75 10.09
C ALA A 412 30.12 13.84 9.99
N LEU A 413 29.52 13.31 8.93
CA LEU A 413 28.06 13.28 8.76
C LEU A 413 27.40 12.30 9.72
N TYR A 414 28.03 11.16 10.00
CA TYR A 414 27.54 10.25 11.04
C TYR A 414 27.58 10.92 12.41
N GLN A 415 28.69 11.58 12.77
CA GLN A 415 28.77 12.34 14.03
C GLN A 415 27.66 13.38 14.15
N GLU A 416 27.40 14.14 13.07
CA GLU A 416 26.32 15.11 13.03
C GLU A 416 24.93 14.47 13.16
N LEU A 417 24.67 13.37 12.44
CA LEU A 417 23.42 12.62 12.52
C LEU A 417 23.13 12.13 13.94
N PHE A 418 24.10 11.46 14.59
CA PHE A 418 23.97 10.99 15.96
C PHE A 418 23.70 12.16 16.91
N SER A 419 24.46 13.24 16.77
CA SER A 419 24.29 14.45 17.58
C SER A 419 22.89 15.06 17.43
N VAL A 420 22.43 15.26 16.19
CA VAL A 420 21.13 15.90 15.91
C VAL A 420 19.97 15.04 16.38
N ILE A 421 19.95 13.75 16.06
CA ILE A 421 18.85 12.86 16.43
C ILE A 421 18.79 12.66 17.95
N LEU A 422 19.91 12.41 18.63
CA LEU A 422 19.91 12.22 20.08
C LEU A 422 19.62 13.52 20.84
N ARG A 423 20.10 14.67 20.36
CA ARG A 423 19.70 15.97 20.93
C ARG A 423 18.20 16.18 20.80
N SER A 424 17.64 15.87 19.62
CA SER A 424 16.20 15.97 19.34
C SER A 424 15.39 15.01 20.21
N TYR A 425 15.88 13.80 20.47
CA TYR A 425 15.27 12.89 21.42
C TYR A 425 15.18 13.50 22.82
N ILE A 426 16.29 14.05 23.34
CA ILE A 426 16.28 14.69 24.65
C ILE A 426 15.39 15.94 24.68
N THR A 427 15.42 16.80 23.65
CA THR A 427 14.62 18.03 23.65
C THR A 427 13.13 17.77 23.43
N ASN A 428 12.76 16.83 22.56
CA ASN A 428 11.38 16.61 22.13
C ASN A 428 10.65 15.60 23.02
N TYR A 429 11.35 14.55 23.50
CA TYR A 429 10.75 13.51 24.35
C TYR A 429 10.89 13.84 25.85
N VAL A 430 12.10 14.14 26.34
CA VAL A 430 12.28 14.46 27.77
C VAL A 430 11.69 15.84 28.06
N GLY A 431 12.09 16.83 27.29
CA GLY A 431 11.64 18.22 27.41
C GLY A 431 12.18 18.91 28.68
N ARG A 432 11.95 20.21 28.81
CA ARG A 432 12.43 20.98 29.96
C ARG A 432 11.78 20.50 31.27
N PRO A 433 12.51 20.54 32.40
CA PRO A 433 11.92 20.27 33.70
C PRO A 433 10.74 21.20 33.97
N PRO A 434 9.62 20.70 34.52
CA PRO A 434 8.49 21.56 34.86
C PRO A 434 8.93 22.56 35.94
N ALA A 435 8.61 23.84 35.74
CA ALA A 435 8.90 24.87 36.71
C ALA A 435 8.15 24.58 38.03
N ALA A 436 8.88 24.48 39.13
CA ALA A 436 8.27 24.43 40.45
C ALA A 436 7.78 25.83 40.80
N THR A 437 6.49 26.09 40.57
CA THR A 437 5.90 27.40 40.85
C THR A 437 5.84 27.68 42.35
N GLY A 438 5.70 26.64 43.20
CA GLY A 438 5.59 26.77 44.66
C GLY A 438 4.42 27.66 45.13
N SER A 439 3.61 28.12 44.19
CA SER A 439 2.60 29.15 44.37
C SER A 439 1.31 28.51 44.83
N LEU A 440 0.65 29.10 45.82
CA LEU A 440 -0.68 28.69 46.25
C LEU A 440 -1.79 29.24 45.33
N VAL A 441 -1.45 29.95 44.25
CA VAL A 441 -2.43 30.45 43.28
C VAL A 441 -2.99 29.30 42.43
N ARG A 442 -4.31 29.24 42.27
CA ARG A 442 -5.01 28.25 41.43
C ARG A 442 -5.90 28.94 40.39
N PRO A 443 -6.19 28.28 39.25
CA PRO A 443 -7.10 28.81 38.24
C PRO A 443 -8.47 29.17 38.85
N SER A 444 -9.07 30.27 38.40
CA SER A 444 -10.41 30.66 38.85
C SER A 444 -11.49 29.77 38.26
N VAL A 445 -12.53 29.47 39.03
CA VAL A 445 -13.76 28.83 38.55
C VAL A 445 -14.68 29.82 37.85
N ARG A 446 -15.60 29.31 37.01
CA ARG A 446 -16.58 30.14 36.32
C ARG A 446 -17.55 30.78 37.32
N GLN A 447 -17.80 32.08 37.15
CA GLN A 447 -18.83 32.78 37.90
C GLN A 447 -20.20 32.36 37.35
N CYS A 448 -21.05 31.84 38.23
CA CYS A 448 -22.37 31.35 37.86
C CYS A 448 -23.46 32.36 38.27
N PRO A 449 -24.44 32.66 37.42
CA PRO A 449 -25.47 33.67 37.70
C PRO A 449 -26.26 33.40 39.00
N ASN A 450 -26.53 32.12 39.30
CA ASN A 450 -27.40 31.72 40.41
C ASN A 450 -26.67 31.54 41.76
N GLN A 451 -25.33 31.57 41.79
CA GLN A 451 -24.51 31.40 43.01
C GLN A 451 -23.25 32.29 42.97
N TRP A 452 -23.41 33.50 42.42
CA TRP A 452 -22.31 34.42 42.12
C TRP A 452 -21.38 34.68 43.32
N GLN A 453 -21.95 34.91 44.50
CA GLN A 453 -21.19 35.25 45.70
C GLN A 453 -20.29 34.11 46.19
N ASP A 454 -20.74 32.86 46.05
CA ASP A 454 -19.98 31.68 46.49
C ASP A 454 -18.78 31.42 45.57
N CYS A 455 -18.99 31.52 44.24
CA CYS A 455 -17.92 31.42 43.26
C CYS A 455 -16.90 32.57 43.40
N VAL A 456 -17.36 33.78 43.74
CA VAL A 456 -16.46 34.92 44.01
C VAL A 456 -15.63 34.70 45.27
N ALA A 457 -16.24 34.19 46.35
CA ALA A 457 -15.53 33.87 47.57
C ALA A 457 -14.46 32.77 47.35
N LEU A 458 -14.83 31.71 46.61
CA LEU A 458 -13.89 30.67 46.21
C LEU A 458 -12.76 31.25 45.34
N ASN A 459 -13.07 32.05 44.32
CA ASN A 459 -12.05 32.66 43.45
C ASN A 459 -11.10 33.60 44.18
N ARG A 460 -11.57 34.31 45.21
CA ARG A 460 -10.71 35.11 46.08
C ARG A 460 -9.71 34.22 46.82
N PHE A 461 -10.17 33.13 47.43
CA PHE A 461 -9.30 32.14 48.05
C PHE A 461 -8.30 31.55 47.04
N LEU A 462 -8.76 31.14 45.86
CA LEU A 462 -7.90 30.50 44.85
C LEU A 462 -6.77 31.41 44.36
N LYS A 463 -6.99 32.72 44.32
CA LYS A 463 -5.96 33.72 43.95
C LYS A 463 -5.04 34.12 45.11
N ASP A 464 -5.40 33.79 46.34
CA ASP A 464 -4.59 34.10 47.52
C ASP A 464 -3.28 33.30 47.49
N THR A 465 -2.15 33.99 47.66
CA THR A 465 -0.80 33.41 47.62
C THR A 465 -0.37 32.80 48.96
N THR A 466 -1.09 33.10 50.04
CA THR A 466 -0.74 32.72 51.42
C THR A 466 -1.71 31.70 52.00
N GLN A 467 -2.98 31.75 51.59
CA GLN A 467 -4.02 30.87 52.13
C GLN A 467 -3.98 29.50 51.44
N SER A 468 -3.71 28.45 52.20
CA SER A 468 -3.70 27.05 51.73
C SER A 468 -5.02 26.31 51.99
N VAL A 469 -5.82 26.78 52.95
CA VAL A 469 -7.10 26.14 53.36
C VAL A 469 -8.22 27.17 53.39
N TRP A 470 -9.35 26.83 52.76
CA TRP A 470 -10.59 27.60 52.81
C TRP A 470 -11.71 26.78 53.43
N ARG A 471 -12.44 27.40 54.36
CA ARG A 471 -13.58 26.79 55.05
C ARG A 471 -14.84 27.56 54.70
N PHE A 472 -15.86 26.85 54.23
CA PHE A 472 -17.11 27.42 53.76
C PHE A 472 -18.32 26.68 54.34
N PRO A 473 -18.91 27.17 55.43
CA PRO A 473 -20.14 26.61 56.01
C PRO A 473 -21.35 26.98 55.14
N ALA A 474 -22.00 25.98 54.55
CA ALA A 474 -23.15 26.20 53.67
C ALA A 474 -24.02 24.95 53.55
N ALA A 475 -25.27 25.07 53.09
CA ALA A 475 -26.13 23.93 52.80
C ALA A 475 -25.57 23.05 51.65
N GLU A 476 -25.99 21.79 51.59
CA GLU A 476 -25.46 20.79 50.66
C GLU A 476 -25.49 21.20 49.17
N PRO A 477 -26.56 21.82 48.62
CA PRO A 477 -26.58 22.22 47.22
C PRO A 477 -25.49 23.22 46.83
N ARG A 478 -25.15 24.15 47.74
CA ARG A 478 -24.10 25.16 47.54
C ARG A 478 -22.71 24.52 47.58
N ARG A 479 -22.48 23.60 48.53
CA ARG A 479 -21.21 22.84 48.61
C ARG A 479 -21.00 21.98 47.36
N LYS A 480 -22.03 21.26 46.90
CA LYS A 480 -21.96 20.43 45.68
C LYS A 480 -21.69 21.27 44.43
N HIS A 481 -22.27 22.46 44.32
CA HIS A 481 -21.99 23.38 43.21
C HIS A 481 -20.51 23.74 43.14
N LEU A 482 -19.90 24.18 44.25
CA LEU A 482 -18.49 24.56 44.29
C LEU A 482 -17.56 23.38 43.99
N ILE A 483 -17.87 22.19 44.51
CA ILE A 483 -17.11 20.96 44.18
C ILE A 483 -17.16 20.69 42.67
N LYS A 484 -18.34 20.77 42.03
CA LYS A 484 -18.49 20.56 40.59
C LYS A 484 -17.70 21.58 39.77
N GLN A 485 -17.69 22.84 40.20
CA GLN A 485 -16.90 23.89 39.54
C GLN A 485 -15.40 23.63 39.61
N MET A 486 -14.89 23.19 40.76
CA MET A 486 -13.46 22.85 40.92
C MET A 486 -13.07 21.59 40.13
N GLN A 487 -13.95 20.59 40.05
CA GLN A 487 -13.73 19.40 39.21
C GLN A 487 -13.71 19.75 37.72
N ALA A 488 -14.61 20.64 37.27
CA ALA A 488 -14.70 21.05 35.86
C ALA A 488 -13.43 21.74 35.34
N VAL A 489 -12.69 22.44 36.21
CA VAL A 489 -11.40 23.07 35.87
C VAL A 489 -10.20 22.20 36.24
N LEU A 490 -10.42 20.94 36.63
CA LEU A 490 -9.37 20.01 37.03
C LEU A 490 -8.42 20.67 38.04
N MET A 491 -8.97 21.20 39.15
CA MET A 491 -8.20 21.95 40.14
C MET A 491 -7.26 21.07 40.97
N ASP A 492 -6.08 21.60 41.31
CA ASP A 492 -5.18 21.04 42.32
C ASP A 492 -5.61 21.42 43.74
N ALA A 493 -6.75 20.85 44.17
CA ALA A 493 -7.26 21.02 45.52
C ALA A 493 -7.94 19.73 46.02
N LYS A 494 -7.76 19.44 47.31
CA LYS A 494 -8.48 18.40 48.03
C LYS A 494 -9.71 19.02 48.68
N THR A 495 -10.85 18.33 48.63
CA THR A 495 -12.08 18.75 49.28
C THR A 495 -12.49 17.78 50.38
N GLU A 496 -12.89 18.30 51.53
CA GLU A 496 -13.37 17.53 52.67
C GLU A 496 -14.62 18.19 53.25
N ILE A 497 -15.46 17.42 53.95
CA ILE A 497 -16.66 17.93 54.62
C ILE A 497 -16.52 17.71 56.12
N GLU A 498 -16.34 18.81 56.86
CA GLU A 498 -16.37 18.81 58.33
C GLU A 498 -17.83 18.77 58.81
N ARG A 499 -18.19 17.76 59.62
CA ARG A 499 -19.58 17.48 60.05
C ARG A 499 -19.87 17.85 61.51
N GLU A 500 -18.98 18.59 62.17
CA GLU A 500 -19.08 18.92 63.60
C GLU A 500 -20.20 19.92 63.93
N LYS A 501 -20.60 20.77 62.96
CA LYS A 501 -21.61 21.82 63.14
C LYS A 501 -22.56 21.89 61.97
N THR A 502 -23.80 22.31 62.21
CA THR A 502 -24.80 22.57 61.16
C THR A 502 -24.89 24.07 60.88
N PRO A 503 -24.79 24.51 59.61
CA PRO A 503 -24.57 23.72 58.41
C PRO A 503 -23.13 23.16 58.29
N PHE A 504 -22.97 21.96 57.72
CA PHE A 504 -21.65 21.36 57.49
C PHE A 504 -20.74 22.26 56.66
N THR A 505 -19.43 22.15 56.89
CA THR A 505 -18.41 23.02 56.29
C THR A 505 -17.68 22.31 55.16
N LEU A 506 -17.64 22.94 53.98
CA LEU A 506 -16.74 22.53 52.89
C LEU A 506 -15.33 23.05 53.19
N VAL A 507 -14.37 22.15 53.31
CA VAL A 507 -12.95 22.48 53.43
C VAL A 507 -12.30 22.24 52.08
N VAL A 508 -11.65 23.27 51.55
CA VAL A 508 -10.86 23.20 50.31
C VAL A 508 -9.41 23.43 50.66
N ILE A 509 -8.57 22.45 50.41
CA ILE A 509 -7.13 22.49 50.69
C ILE A 509 -6.42 22.55 49.33
N LYS A 510 -5.68 23.61 49.06
CA LYS A 510 -4.82 23.69 47.87
C LYS A 510 -3.71 22.65 47.98
N THR A 511 -3.50 21.89 46.93
CA THR A 511 -2.48 20.83 46.88
C THR A 511 -1.54 21.06 45.70
N PHE A 512 -0.45 20.31 45.62
CA PHE A 512 0.48 20.34 44.49
C PHE A 512 0.50 19.00 43.74
N VAL A 513 -0.62 18.24 43.79
CA VAL A 513 -0.67 16.87 43.26
C VAL A 513 -0.34 16.83 41.78
N LYS A 514 -0.95 17.66 40.91
CA LYS A 514 -0.60 17.65 39.48
C LYS A 514 0.75 18.26 39.17
N GLU A 515 1.26 19.19 39.98
CA GLU A 515 2.65 19.63 39.86
C GLU A 515 3.61 18.45 40.16
N GLY A 516 3.29 17.68 41.20
CA GLY A 516 3.96 16.43 41.54
C GLY A 516 3.85 15.39 40.42
N ASP A 517 2.67 15.18 39.84
CA ASP A 517 2.45 14.24 38.74
C ASP A 517 3.20 14.65 37.47
N LYS A 518 3.22 15.96 37.15
CA LYS A 518 3.99 16.51 36.03
C LYS A 518 5.49 16.29 36.23
N LYS A 519 5.99 16.56 37.44
CA LYS A 519 7.39 16.30 37.79
C LYS A 519 7.72 14.81 37.72
N ALA A 520 6.89 13.94 38.29
CA ALA A 520 7.07 12.50 38.24
C ALA A 520 7.01 11.96 36.80
N ALA A 521 6.11 12.48 35.95
CA ALA A 521 6.06 12.12 34.54
C ALA A 521 7.32 12.56 33.77
N TRP A 522 7.84 13.76 34.06
CA TRP A 522 9.11 14.22 33.50
C TRP A 522 10.31 13.36 33.96
N GLU A 523 10.41 13.06 35.25
CA GLU A 523 11.46 12.18 35.79
C GLU A 523 11.39 10.78 35.16
N ARG A 524 10.18 10.24 34.94
CA ARG A 524 10.01 8.97 34.24
C ARG A 524 10.54 9.03 32.80
N ARG A 525 10.19 10.06 32.02
CA ARG A 525 10.70 10.22 30.65
C ARG A 525 12.22 10.38 30.64
N LYS A 526 12.78 11.15 31.57
CA LYS A 526 14.23 11.30 31.71
C LYS A 526 14.90 9.96 32.03
N ALA A 527 14.36 9.20 32.97
CA ALA A 527 14.88 7.89 33.35
C ALA A 527 14.82 6.90 32.17
N THR A 528 13.71 6.86 31.42
CA THR A 528 13.58 6.06 30.20
C THR A 528 14.64 6.46 29.17
N ALA A 529 14.80 7.75 28.88
CA ALA A 529 15.79 8.23 27.91
C ALA A 529 17.23 7.85 28.29
N VAL A 530 17.59 8.01 29.58
CA VAL A 530 18.91 7.58 30.09
C VAL A 530 19.07 6.06 29.96
N SER A 531 18.02 5.29 30.24
CA SER A 531 18.05 3.83 30.08
C SER A 531 18.27 3.42 28.62
N GLU A 532 17.55 4.02 27.67
CA GLU A 532 17.69 3.72 26.25
C GLU A 532 19.07 4.13 25.71
N ILE A 533 19.58 5.30 26.09
CA ILE A 533 20.94 5.75 25.68
C ILE A 533 22.03 4.82 26.22
N LYS A 534 21.85 4.24 27.41
CA LYS A 534 22.79 3.26 27.99
C LYS A 534 22.85 1.94 27.21
N ARG A 535 21.85 1.64 26.37
CA ARG A 535 21.84 0.40 25.56
C ARG A 535 22.81 0.46 24.39
N PHE A 536 23.23 1.65 23.98
CA PHE A 536 24.26 1.84 22.97
C PHE A 536 25.63 1.41 23.49
N ASP A 537 26.54 1.02 22.60
CA ASP A 537 27.96 0.92 22.94
C ASP A 537 28.48 2.32 23.32
N GLN A 538 28.78 2.52 24.60
CA GLN A 538 29.16 3.81 25.15
C GLN A 538 30.48 4.33 24.57
N ASN A 539 31.42 3.45 24.22
CA ASN A 539 32.71 3.86 23.66
C ASN A 539 32.53 4.38 22.23
N GLN A 540 31.68 3.71 21.45
CA GLN A 540 31.39 4.13 20.09
C GLN A 540 30.53 5.39 20.07
N LEU A 541 29.54 5.45 20.96
CA LEU A 541 28.72 6.63 21.12
C LEU A 541 29.56 7.86 21.53
N GLN A 542 30.58 7.69 22.39
CA GLN A 542 31.51 8.75 22.73
C GLN A 542 32.34 9.22 21.52
N LYS A 543 32.80 8.30 20.67
CA LYS A 543 33.48 8.65 19.40
C LYS A 543 32.57 9.42 18.45
N MET A 544 31.28 9.09 18.42
CA MET A 544 30.31 9.77 17.55
C MET A 544 29.91 11.15 18.08
N LEU A 545 29.77 11.31 19.40
CA LEU A 545 29.23 12.53 20.00
C LEU A 545 30.29 13.54 20.48
N GLY A 546 31.54 13.11 20.70
CA GLY A 546 32.62 13.95 21.19
C GLY A 546 32.22 14.74 22.45
N ASP A 547 32.43 16.05 22.42
CA ASP A 547 32.12 16.97 23.53
C ASP A 547 30.63 16.99 23.92
N GLY A 548 29.73 16.55 23.04
CA GLY A 548 28.30 16.46 23.29
C GLY A 548 27.88 15.23 24.12
N PHE A 549 28.77 14.26 24.30
CA PHE A 549 28.47 12.95 24.90
C PHE A 549 27.87 13.05 26.30
N GLU A 550 28.55 13.76 27.22
CA GLU A 550 28.13 13.91 28.63
C GLU A 550 26.72 14.49 28.77
N ALA A 551 26.39 15.51 27.98
CA ALA A 551 25.09 16.17 28.03
C ALA A 551 23.96 15.25 27.53
N ILE A 552 24.24 14.41 26.54
CA ILE A 552 23.28 13.45 25.98
C ILE A 552 23.07 12.27 26.94
N VAL A 553 24.15 11.65 27.44
CA VAL A 553 24.08 10.48 28.34
C VAL A 553 23.39 10.81 29.67
N SER A 554 23.56 12.03 30.17
CA SER A 554 22.88 12.51 31.38
C SER A 554 21.46 13.04 31.14
N ALA A 555 21.00 13.08 29.88
CA ALA A 555 19.75 13.71 29.46
C ALA A 555 19.60 15.14 30.02
N ASP A 556 20.68 15.93 29.98
CA ASP A 556 20.73 17.29 30.48
C ASP A 556 20.27 18.29 29.40
N VAL A 557 18.95 18.51 29.37
CA VAL A 557 18.28 19.40 28.42
C VAL A 557 18.85 20.82 28.47
N GLU A 558 19.21 21.33 29.65
CA GLU A 558 19.73 22.70 29.80
C GLU A 558 21.13 22.84 29.21
N LYS A 559 22.01 21.84 29.40
CA LYS A 559 23.33 21.83 28.75
C LYS A 559 23.22 21.69 27.24
N ILE A 560 22.30 20.86 26.74
CA ILE A 560 22.06 20.68 25.30
C ILE A 560 21.60 22.00 24.65
N LEU A 561 20.67 22.72 25.30
CA LEU A 561 20.15 23.98 24.77
C LEU A 561 21.16 25.14 24.81
N ARG A 562 22.15 25.10 25.72
CA ARG A 562 23.19 26.14 25.82
C ARG A 562 24.30 26.01 24.78
N GLY A 563 24.43 24.85 24.13
CA GLY A 563 25.47 24.56 23.14
C GLY A 563 26.90 24.48 23.72
N PRO A 564 27.88 24.03 22.93
CA PRO A 564 29.27 23.98 23.37
C PRO A 564 29.80 25.40 23.61
N ARG A 565 30.42 25.62 24.77
CA ARG A 565 31.12 26.88 25.09
C ARG A 565 32.32 27.00 24.17
N SER A 566 32.30 27.95 23.23
CA SER A 566 33.46 28.31 22.43
C SER A 566 34.59 28.81 23.34
N SER A 567 35.56 27.95 23.62
CA SER A 567 36.83 28.33 24.21
C SER A 567 37.72 28.97 23.14
N SER A 568 37.54 30.28 22.93
CA SER A 568 38.58 31.18 22.40
C SER A 568 38.22 32.62 22.74
N ALA A 569 38.46 33.01 23.99
CA ALA A 569 38.83 34.37 24.30
C ALA A 569 40.37 34.39 24.37
N VAL A 570 41.01 34.59 23.22
CA VAL A 570 42.41 34.99 23.19
C VAL A 570 42.46 36.39 23.79
N VAL A 571 43.01 36.47 25.01
CA VAL A 571 43.41 37.72 25.65
C VAL A 571 44.52 38.33 24.78
N VAL A 572 44.21 39.40 24.05
CA VAL A 572 45.23 40.23 23.39
C VAL A 572 45.71 41.27 24.41
N PRO A 573 47.02 41.37 24.70
CA PRO A 573 47.55 42.39 25.59
C PRO A 573 47.58 43.77 24.90
N PRO A 574 47.58 44.89 25.66
CA PRO A 574 47.43 46.23 25.09
C PRO A 574 48.76 46.72 24.51
N THR A 575 48.77 47.05 23.21
CA THR A 575 49.91 47.72 22.58
C THR A 575 49.77 49.23 22.74
N ALA A 576 50.76 49.82 23.41
CA ALA A 576 50.91 51.27 23.57
C ALA A 576 51.56 51.93 22.35
N THR A 577 51.27 53.22 22.24
CA THR A 577 52.03 54.29 21.56
C THR A 577 52.05 54.34 20.02
N GLY A 578 51.63 55.50 19.52
CA GLY A 578 51.42 55.76 18.10
C GLY A 578 52.61 56.38 17.38
N GLN A 579 52.42 56.66 16.09
CA GLN A 579 53.18 57.67 15.36
C GLN A 579 52.41 58.13 14.11
N LYS A 580 52.33 59.47 13.96
CA LYS A 580 51.89 60.21 12.78
C LYS A 580 52.83 59.98 11.59
N ARG A 581 52.27 59.89 10.37
CA ARG A 581 52.76 60.47 9.09
C ARG A 581 51.74 60.17 7.99
N LYS A 582 51.04 61.18 7.45
CA LYS A 582 51.38 62.14 6.37
C LYS A 582 50.84 61.61 5.03
N ALA A 583 49.86 62.33 4.49
CA ALA A 583 49.18 62.05 3.24
C ALA A 583 50.06 62.40 2.03
N GLU A 584 50.05 61.53 1.01
CA GLU A 584 50.51 61.83 -0.34
C GLU A 584 49.38 61.58 -1.34
N ARG A 585 49.10 62.64 -2.11
CA ARG A 585 48.14 62.70 -3.22
C ARG A 585 48.76 62.04 -4.44
N GLN A 586 48.05 61.11 -5.08
CA GLN A 586 48.32 60.70 -6.46
C GLN A 586 47.47 61.55 -7.41
N SER A 587 48.14 62.32 -8.26
CA SER A 587 47.60 62.92 -9.48
C SER A 587 47.73 61.90 -10.62
N VAL A 588 46.63 61.64 -11.31
CA VAL A 588 46.58 60.85 -12.55
C VAL A 588 46.40 61.84 -13.70
N ASP A 589 47.42 61.94 -14.56
CA ASP A 589 47.32 62.55 -15.89
C ASP A 589 46.73 61.52 -16.87
N PHE A 590 45.72 61.94 -17.62
CA PHE A 590 45.24 61.27 -18.83
C PHE A 590 45.68 62.11 -20.04
N SER A 591 46.26 61.42 -21.04
CA SER A 591 46.39 61.92 -22.42
C SER A 591 45.06 61.86 -23.17
#